data_AF-A0A4Y7LAI6-F1
#
_entry.id   AF-A0A4Y7LAI6-F1
#
_cell.length_a   1.000
_cell.length_b   1.000
_cell.length_c   1.000
_cell.angle_alpha   90.00
_cell.angle_beta   90.00
_cell.angle_gamma   90.00
#
_symmetry.space_group_name_H-M   'P 1'
#
loop_
_entity.id
_entity.type
_entity.pdbx_description
1 polymer ?
#
loop_
_entity_poly.entity_id
_entity_poly.type
_entity_poly.pdbx_seq_one_letter_code
_entity_poly.pdbx_strand_id
1 'polypeptide(L)'
;MLTDGFGEKHYVIAQYHQCHARAQKQFGRPDMALLSMHEAERILLMSFGEDSFTLMKFRFQLLDLYEVLHRQVEALALARELVRTLEKGDIMPPQAVPLRLKVAVC
;
A
#
# COMPACT_ATOMS: atom_id res chain seq x y z
N MET A 1 12.11 -8.47 -14.79
CA MET A 1 10.95 -7.85 -14.09
C MET A 1 11.44 -7.18 -12.80
N LEU A 2 10.71 -6.20 -12.24
CA LEU A 2 11.11 -5.54 -10.98
C LEU A 2 11.33 -6.52 -9.81
N THR A 3 10.60 -7.63 -9.82
CA THR A 3 10.74 -8.77 -8.91
C THR A 3 12.12 -9.42 -8.92
N ASP A 4 12.80 -9.45 -10.07
CA ASP A 4 14.10 -10.13 -10.24
C ASP A 4 15.25 -9.33 -9.61
N GLY A 5 15.07 -8.02 -9.41
CA GLY A 5 16.08 -7.13 -8.84
C GLY A 5 15.88 -6.81 -7.35
N PHE A 6 14.62 -6.77 -6.88
CA PHE A 6 14.29 -6.34 -5.52
C PHE A 6 13.71 -7.46 -4.63
N GLY A 7 13.22 -8.56 -5.23
CA GLY A 7 12.48 -9.61 -4.53
C GLY A 7 11.00 -9.23 -4.31
N GLU A 8 10.10 -10.23 -4.31
CA GLU A 8 8.64 -10.05 -4.36
C GLU A 8 8.03 -9.23 -3.21
N LYS A 9 8.74 -9.11 -2.08
CA LYS A 9 8.27 -8.41 -0.88
C LYS A 9 8.84 -7.00 -0.74
N HIS A 10 9.52 -6.48 -1.75
CA HIS A 10 10.16 -5.18 -1.65
C HIS A 10 9.14 -4.06 -1.83
N TYR A 11 9.16 -3.06 -0.95
CA TYR A 11 8.19 -1.95 -0.95
C TYR A 11 8.15 -1.17 -2.28
N VAL A 12 9.25 -1.16 -3.03
CA VAL A 12 9.33 -0.57 -4.38
C VAL A 12 8.34 -1.23 -5.35
N ILE A 13 8.07 -2.53 -5.20
CA ILE A 13 7.06 -3.23 -6.00
C ILE A 13 5.66 -2.73 -5.63
N ALA A 14 5.37 -2.53 -4.34
CA ALA A 14 4.12 -1.90 -3.92
C ALA A 14 3.98 -0.47 -4.48
N GLN A 15 5.07 0.31 -4.51
CA GLN A 15 5.06 1.65 -5.09
C GLN A 15 4.81 1.62 -6.60
N TYR A 16 5.34 0.63 -7.32
CA TYR A 16 5.01 0.39 -8.72
C TYR A 16 3.50 0.16 -8.90
N HIS A 17 2.91 -0.71 -8.08
CA HIS A 17 1.47 -0.98 -8.13
C HIS A 17 0.61 0.25 -7.80
N GLN A 18 1.04 1.10 -6.86
CA GLN A 18 0.38 2.39 -6.57
C GLN A 18 0.44 3.37 -7.76
N CYS A 19 1.59 3.44 -8.45
CA CYS A 19 1.73 4.24 -9.67
C CYS A 19 0.86 3.69 -10.79
N HIS A 20 0.86 2.37 -10.98
CA HIS A 20 0.03 1.69 -11.96
C HIS A 20 -1.46 1.93 -11.70
N ALA A 21 -1.91 1.83 -10.44
CA ALA A 21 -3.28 2.12 -10.05
C ALA A 21 -3.70 3.55 -10.39
N ARG A 22 -2.84 4.54 -10.10
CA ARG A 22 -3.11 5.95 -10.46
C ARG A 22 -3.25 6.14 -11.96
N ALA A 23 -2.38 5.51 -12.76
CA ALA A 23 -2.49 5.53 -14.21
C ALA A 23 -3.81 4.90 -14.69
N GLN A 24 -4.17 3.71 -14.19
CA GLN A 24 -5.42 3.04 -14.54
C GLN A 24 -6.66 3.88 -14.20
N LYS A 25 -6.67 4.55 -13.03
CA LYS A 25 -7.72 5.49 -12.65
C LYS A 25 -7.83 6.64 -13.65
N GLN A 26 -6.71 7.23 -14.06
CA GLN A 26 -6.68 8.34 -15.02
C GLN A 26 -7.15 7.92 -16.42
N PHE A 27 -6.95 6.66 -16.81
CA PHE A 27 -7.45 6.09 -18.05
C PHE A 27 -8.89 5.53 -17.95
N GLY A 28 -9.62 5.80 -16.86
CA GLY A 28 -11.01 5.36 -16.71
C GLY A 28 -11.16 3.85 -16.50
N ARG A 29 -10.14 3.18 -15.95
CA ARG A 29 -10.13 1.74 -15.64
C ARG A 29 -10.03 1.51 -14.13
N PRO A 30 -11.02 1.96 -13.34
CA PRO A 30 -10.91 1.96 -11.89
C PRO A 30 -10.91 0.55 -11.28
N ASP A 31 -11.48 -0.47 -11.93
CA ASP A 31 -11.36 -1.87 -11.49
C ASP A 31 -9.92 -2.38 -11.58
N MET A 32 -9.20 -2.05 -12.66
CA MET A 32 -7.78 -2.38 -12.80
C MET A 32 -6.91 -1.61 -11.79
N ALA A 33 -7.34 -0.38 -11.45
CA ALA A 33 -6.72 0.38 -10.38
C ALA A 33 -6.90 -0.33 -9.03
N LEU A 34 -8.09 -0.87 -8.76
CA LEU A 34 -8.38 -1.59 -7.52
C LEU A 34 -7.56 -2.88 -7.41
N LEU A 35 -7.47 -3.68 -8.49
CA LEU A 35 -6.61 -4.86 -8.52
C LEU A 35 -5.14 -4.51 -8.20
N SER A 36 -4.65 -3.41 -8.77
CA SER A 36 -3.29 -2.95 -8.51
C SER A 36 -3.11 -2.50 -7.05
N MET A 37 -4.10 -1.81 -6.48
CA MET A 37 -4.05 -1.40 -5.07
C MET A 37 -4.05 -2.61 -4.13
N HIS A 38 -4.85 -3.65 -4.37
CA HIS A 38 -4.80 -4.86 -3.55
C HIS A 38 -3.44 -5.57 -3.59
N GLU A 39 -2.79 -5.59 -4.75
CA GLU A 39 -1.45 -6.16 -4.84
C GLU A 39 -0.42 -5.31 -4.08
N ALA A 40 -0.54 -3.98 -4.13
CA ALA A 40 0.26 -3.09 -3.29
C ALA A 40 0.03 -3.35 -1.79
N GLU A 41 -1.22 -3.52 -1.36
CA GLU A 41 -1.60 -3.80 0.02
C GLU A 41 -0.95 -5.10 0.52
N ARG A 42 -1.08 -6.17 -0.27
CA ARG A 42 -0.50 -7.48 0.03
C ARG A 42 1.00 -7.38 0.27
N ILE A 43 1.71 -6.68 -0.60
CA ILE A 43 3.16 -6.49 -0.48
C ILE A 43 3.49 -5.65 0.76
N LEU A 44 2.80 -4.53 0.99
CA LEU A 44 3.04 -3.68 2.16
C LEU A 44 2.79 -4.41 3.48
N LEU A 45 1.74 -5.22 3.55
CA LEU A 45 1.45 -6.08 4.69
C LEU A 45 2.60 -7.06 4.95
N MET A 46 3.13 -7.68 3.89
CA MET A 46 4.28 -8.59 3.99
C MET A 46 5.60 -7.89 4.34
N SER A 47 5.80 -6.64 3.91
CA SER A 47 7.03 -5.88 4.16
C SER A 47 7.08 -5.27 5.56
N PHE A 48 5.95 -4.74 6.04
CA PHE A 48 5.92 -3.88 7.22
C PHE A 48 5.00 -4.37 8.35
N GLY A 49 4.15 -5.37 8.10
CA GLY A 49 3.17 -5.84 9.07
C GLY A 49 1.89 -5.02 9.12
N GLU A 50 0.91 -5.53 9.86
CA GLU A 50 -0.46 -5.00 9.91
C GLU A 50 -0.56 -3.64 10.61
N ASP A 51 0.27 -3.42 11.63
CA ASP A 51 0.26 -2.19 12.46
C ASP A 51 1.19 -1.10 11.92
N SER A 52 1.68 -1.25 10.69
CA SER A 52 2.58 -0.27 10.08
C SER A 52 1.84 1.02 9.73
N PHE A 53 2.40 2.17 10.14
CA PHE A 53 1.96 3.48 9.65
C PHE A 53 1.95 3.56 8.11
N THR A 54 2.88 2.89 7.43
CA THR A 54 2.95 2.85 5.97
C THR A 54 1.75 2.14 5.37
N LEU A 55 1.36 0.99 5.92
CA LEU A 55 0.18 0.25 5.47
C LEU A 55 -1.11 1.04 5.76
N MET A 56 -1.19 1.65 6.95
CA MET A 56 -2.33 2.49 7.31
C MET A 56 -2.51 3.67 6.35
N LYS A 57 -1.43 4.42 6.07
CA LYS A 57 -1.46 5.53 5.10
C LYS A 57 -1.90 5.05 3.71
N PHE A 58 -1.44 3.88 3.30
CA PHE A 58 -1.85 3.26 2.04
C PHE A 58 -3.35 2.91 2.03
N ARG A 59 -3.88 2.34 3.12
CA ARG A 59 -5.30 1.98 3.25
C ARG A 59 -6.24 3.18 3.16
N PHE A 60 -5.82 4.38 3.59
CA PHE A 60 -6.59 5.61 3.30
C PHE A 60 -6.73 5.89 1.80
N GLN A 61 -5.69 5.61 0.99
CA GLN A 61 -5.77 5.76 -0.46
C GLN A 61 -6.68 4.70 -1.11
N LEU A 62 -6.72 3.49 -0.54
CA LEU A 62 -7.65 2.44 -0.96
C LEU A 62 -9.10 2.80 -0.61
N LEU A 63 -9.32 3.42 0.56
CA LEU A 63 -10.63 3.95 0.97
C LEU A 63 -11.16 4.96 -0.05
N ASP A 64 -10.36 5.95 -0.44
CA ASP A 64 -10.72 6.94 -1.48
C ASP A 64 -11.10 6.26 -2.80
N LEU A 65 -10.42 5.17 -3.16
CA LEU A 65 -10.73 4.43 -4.38
C LEU A 65 -12.06 3.68 -4.28
N TYR A 66 -12.37 3.08 -3.13
CA TYR A 66 -13.69 2.46 -2.92
C TYR A 66 -14.82 3.47 -3.01
N GLU A 67 -14.64 4.68 -2.49
CA GLU A 67 -15.64 5.75 -2.61
C GLU A 67 -15.89 6.13 -4.07
N VAL A 68 -14.82 6.31 -4.86
CA VAL A 68 -14.91 6.60 -6.30
C VAL A 68 -15.60 5.47 -7.08
N LEU A 69 -15.40 4.22 -6.65
CA LEU A 69 -16.01 3.03 -7.25
C LEU A 69 -17.44 2.76 -6.73
N HIS A 70 -17.98 3.61 -5.86
CA HIS A 70 -19.28 3.40 -5.21
C HIS A 70 -19.38 2.04 -4.50
N ARG A 71 -18.28 1.60 -3.88
CA ARG A 71 -18.20 0.40 -3.04
C ARG A 71 -18.34 0.75 -1.57
N GLN A 72 -19.52 1.23 -1.18
CA GLN A 72 -19.72 1.83 0.15
C GLN A 72 -19.57 0.82 1.28
N VAL A 73 -19.90 -0.47 1.04
CA VAL A 73 -19.77 -1.52 2.06
C VAL A 73 -18.30 -1.77 2.39
N GLU A 74 -17.47 -1.92 1.37
CA GLU A 74 -16.03 -2.11 1.53
C GLU A 74 -15.35 -0.87 2.10
N ALA A 75 -15.74 0.33 1.64
CA ALA A 75 -15.26 1.59 2.20
C ALA A 75 -15.58 1.69 3.71
N LEU A 76 -16.83 1.42 4.10
CA LEU A 76 -17.23 1.47 5.51
C LEU A 76 -16.50 0.42 6.35
N ALA A 77 -16.31 -0.79 5.83
CA ALA A 77 -15.58 -1.84 6.53
C ALA A 77 -14.11 -1.41 6.77
N LEU A 78 -13.44 -0.89 5.75
CA LEU A 78 -12.06 -0.42 5.85
C LEU A 78 -11.92 0.79 6.78
N ALA A 79 -12.85 1.75 6.70
CA ALA A 79 -12.85 2.91 7.60
C ALA A 79 -13.00 2.49 9.08
N ARG A 80 -13.85 1.51 9.38
CA ARG A 80 -14.00 0.97 10.74
C ARG A 80 -12.72 0.29 11.23
N GLU A 81 -12.04 -0.43 10.36
CA GLU A 81 -10.76 -1.06 10.68
C GLU A 81 -9.70 0.00 11.00
N LEU A 82 -9.56 1.02 10.15
CA LEU A 82 -8.61 2.13 10.34
C LEU A 82 -8.84 2.87 11.66
N VAL A 83 -10.10 3.15 12.00
CA VAL A 83 -10.45 3.79 13.29
C VAL A 83 -10.04 2.91 14.46
N ARG A 84 -10.32 1.61 14.41
CA ARG A 84 -9.91 0.67 15.49
C ARG A 84 -8.40 0.63 15.67
N THR A 85 -7.63 0.64 14.58
CA THR A 85 -6.16 0.65 14.63
C THR A 85 -5.65 1.96 15.24
N LEU A 86 -6.23 3.10 14.88
CA LEU A 86 -5.91 4.39 15.48
C LEU A 86 -6.25 4.46 16.98
N GLU A 87 -7.42 3.95 17.38
CA GLU A 87 -7.88 3.93 18.78
C GLU A 87 -6.99 3.07 19.69
N LYS A 88 -6.49 1.94 19.18
CA LYS A 88 -5.57 1.09 19.95
C LYS A 88 -4.21 1.74 20.19
N GLY A 89 -3.81 2.71 19.35
CA GLY A 89 -2.48 3.31 19.42
C GLY A 89 -1.35 2.34 19.01
N ASP A 90 -1.69 1.19 18.41
CA ASP A 90 -0.76 0.13 18.01
C ASP A 90 0.10 0.52 16.79
N ILE A 91 -0.09 1.72 16.24
CA ILE A 91 0.58 2.13 15.01
C ILE A 91 2.06 2.39 15.30
N MET A 92 2.92 1.49 14.83
CA MET A 92 4.35 1.71 14.92
C MET A 92 4.73 2.91 14.03
N PRO A 93 5.46 3.92 14.56
CA PRO A 93 6.00 4.99 13.74
C PRO A 93 6.93 4.39 12.67
N PRO A 94 7.08 5.05 11.51
CA PRO A 94 7.90 4.53 10.43
C PRO A 94 9.31 4.24 10.95
N GLN A 95 9.65 2.96 11.09
CA GLN A 95 11.03 2.58 11.35
C GLN A 95 11.82 3.00 10.11
N ALA A 96 12.73 3.95 10.27
CA ALA A 96 13.68 4.30 9.22
C ALA A 96 14.46 3.02 8.89
N VAL A 97 14.09 2.35 7.80
CA VAL A 97 14.85 1.21 7.31
C VAL A 97 16.23 1.77 6.93
N PRO A 98 17.32 1.37 7.61
CA PRO A 98 18.64 1.85 7.24
C PRO A 98 18.93 1.31 5.84
N LEU A 99 18.96 2.21 4.85
CA LEU A 99 19.48 1.92 3.52
C LEU A 99 20.96 1.59 3.69
N ARG A 100 21.30 0.30 3.82
CA ARG A 100 22.68 -0.18 3.68
C ARG A 100 23.04 -0.10 2.20
N LEU A 101 23.37 1.09 1.73
CA LEU A 101 24.08 1.28 0.48
C LEU A 101 25.45 0.62 0.66
N LYS A 102 25.61 -0.61 0.14
CA LYS A 102 26.94 -1.16 -0.12
C LYS A 102 27.52 -0.34 -1.28
N VAL A 103 28.18 0.76 -0.95
CA VAL A 103 29.06 1.43 -1.91
C VAL A 103 30.23 0.49 -2.10
N ALA A 104 30.21 -0.28 -3.19
CA ALA A 104 31.41 -0.93 -3.68
C ALA A 104 32.35 0.19 -4.15
N VAL A 105 33.33 0.52 -3.33
CA VAL A 105 34.45 1.34 -3.76
C VAL A 105 35.33 0.41 -4.59
N CYS A 106 35.34 0.64 -5.90
CA CYS A 106 36.36 0.10 -6.81
C CYS A 106 37.69 0.80 -6.57
#